data_AF-R6BQV6-F1
#
_entry.id   AF-R6BQV6-F1
#
_cell.length_a   1.000
_cell.length_b   1.000
_cell.length_c   1.000
_cell.angle_alpha   90.00
_cell.angle_beta   90.00
_cell.angle_gamma   90.00
#
_symmetry.space_group_name_H-M   'P 1'
#
loop_
_entity.id
_entity.type
_entity.pdbx_description
1 polymer ?
#
loop_
_entity_poly.entity_id
_entity_poly.type
_entity_poly.pdbx_seq_one_letter_code
_entity_poly.pdbx_strand_id
1 'polypeptide(L)'
;MGAKETWLRSVMAGICIAVGGAVNLSVDNKVVGAALFSAGLFTICTLGYYLYTGKVCYLLDSNQKGKYLLWLGQIWAGNLIGTALVGYGLRLTRAGAALAEKAQGLCQAKLNDSLLSIFILSVLCNLMIYIAVENYKNNPHPLGKYLAIFLGVMVFILAGFEHCVANMFYFSVANVWSLHTLLYLLVMSLGNFAGGLLPEVVKKLCSVQKG
;
A
#
# COMPACT_ATOMS: atom_id res chain seq x y z
N MET A 1 -0.68 -18.65 13.68
CA MET A 1 -0.44 -18.72 12.22
C MET A 1 0.98 -19.15 11.97
N GLY A 2 1.20 -20.05 11.01
CA GLY A 2 2.55 -20.49 10.68
C GLY A 2 3.35 -19.39 9.97
N ALA A 3 4.66 -19.34 10.21
CA ALA A 3 5.56 -18.38 9.55
C ALA A 3 5.49 -18.50 8.00
N LYS A 4 5.38 -19.73 7.48
CA LYS A 4 5.23 -20.02 6.04
C LYS A 4 3.97 -19.38 5.44
N GLU A 5 2.84 -19.48 6.12
CA GLU A 5 1.56 -18.91 5.65
C GLU A 5 1.64 -17.39 5.57
N THR A 6 2.25 -16.75 6.57
CA THR A 6 2.45 -15.29 6.59
C THR A 6 3.27 -14.86 5.38
N TRP A 7 4.41 -15.51 5.10
CA TRP A 7 5.23 -15.19 3.94
C TRP A 7 4.45 -15.29 2.63
N LEU A 8 3.74 -16.41 2.40
CA LEU A 8 2.98 -16.61 1.17
C LEU A 8 1.89 -15.55 0.98
N ARG A 9 1.09 -15.27 2.02
CA ARG A 9 0.04 -14.25 1.96
C ARG A 9 0.60 -12.84 1.78
N SER A 10 1.77 -12.55 2.32
CA SER A 10 2.44 -11.25 2.16
C SER A 10 3.06 -11.07 0.77
N VAL A 11 3.69 -12.10 0.22
CA VAL A 11 4.19 -12.06 -1.16
C VAL A 11 3.04 -11.89 -2.15
N MET A 12 1.95 -12.63 -1.97
CA MET A 12 0.76 -12.49 -2.81
C MET A 12 0.13 -11.10 -2.76
N ALA A 13 0.06 -10.47 -1.57
CA ALA A 13 -0.37 -9.08 -1.48
C ALA A 13 0.53 -8.12 -2.28
N GLY A 14 1.86 -8.30 -2.20
CA GLY A 14 2.80 -7.52 -3.00
C GLY A 14 2.57 -7.68 -4.51
N ILE A 15 2.35 -8.93 -4.97
CA ILE A 15 2.03 -9.23 -6.38
C ILE A 15 0.74 -8.53 -6.81
N CYS A 16 -0.33 -8.60 -6.00
CA CYS A 16 -1.60 -7.94 -6.31
C CYS A 16 -1.46 -6.41 -6.44
N ILE A 17 -0.70 -5.76 -5.56
CA ILE A 17 -0.42 -4.32 -5.66
C ILE A 17 0.41 -4.01 -6.91
N ALA A 18 1.41 -4.83 -7.23
CA ALA A 18 2.24 -4.64 -8.41
C ALA A 18 1.45 -4.77 -9.73
N VAL A 19 0.49 -5.70 -9.80
CA VAL A 19 -0.44 -5.80 -10.94
C VAL A 19 -1.29 -4.53 -11.09
N GLY A 20 -1.80 -4.00 -9.97
CA GLY A 20 -2.50 -2.71 -9.97
C GLY A 20 -1.60 -1.56 -10.46
N GLY A 21 -0.36 -1.52 -9.98
CA GLY A 21 0.66 -0.55 -10.43
C GLY A 21 0.98 -0.66 -11.91
N ALA A 22 1.10 -1.87 -12.44
CA ALA A 22 1.39 -2.11 -13.84
C ALA A 22 0.29 -1.57 -14.76
N VAL A 23 -0.98 -1.80 -14.40
CA VAL A 23 -2.13 -1.25 -15.16
C VAL A 23 -2.17 0.27 -15.04
N ASN A 24 -1.91 0.83 -13.86
CA ASN A 24 -1.88 2.29 -13.68
C ASN A 24 -0.78 2.99 -14.49
N LEU A 25 0.35 2.33 -14.74
CA LEU A 25 1.38 2.82 -15.68
C LEU A 25 0.95 2.62 -17.14
N SER A 26 0.21 1.55 -17.44
CA SER A 26 -0.16 1.19 -18.82
C SER A 26 -1.28 2.07 -19.40
N VAL A 27 -2.16 2.61 -18.54
CA VAL A 27 -3.33 3.39 -18.95
C VAL A 27 -3.02 4.89 -18.87
N ASP A 28 -3.24 5.62 -19.97
CA ASP A 28 -2.94 7.06 -20.00
C ASP A 28 -4.00 7.90 -19.27
N ASN A 29 -5.26 7.45 -19.24
CA ASN A 29 -6.30 8.10 -18.46
C ASN A 29 -6.13 7.78 -16.96
N LYS A 30 -5.68 8.78 -16.19
CA LYS A 30 -5.41 8.65 -14.75
C LYS A 30 -6.62 8.13 -13.94
N VAL A 31 -7.84 8.51 -14.31
CA VAL A 31 -9.07 8.05 -13.60
C VAL A 31 -9.30 6.57 -13.84
N VAL A 32 -9.15 6.11 -15.09
CA VAL A 32 -9.29 4.69 -15.44
C VAL A 32 -8.15 3.87 -14.81
N GLY A 33 -6.91 4.37 -14.86
CA GLY A 33 -5.76 3.73 -14.22
C GLY A 33 -5.96 3.56 -12.71
N ALA A 34 -6.43 4.60 -12.02
CA ALA A 34 -6.72 4.57 -10.59
C ALA A 34 -7.88 3.60 -10.25
N ALA A 35 -8.94 3.59 -11.07
CA ALA A 35 -10.05 2.65 -10.89
C ALA A 35 -9.57 1.19 -11.02
N LEU A 36 -8.78 0.88 -12.05
CA LEU A 36 -8.26 -0.46 -12.29
C LEU A 36 -7.20 -0.89 -11.26
N PHE A 37 -6.43 0.05 -10.69
CA PHE A 37 -5.52 -0.25 -9.58
C PHE A 37 -6.26 -0.88 -8.39
N SER A 38 -7.53 -0.51 -8.18
CA SER A 38 -8.38 -1.04 -7.11
C SER A 38 -8.52 -2.56 -7.15
N ALA A 39 -8.33 -3.20 -8.31
CA ALA A 39 -8.30 -4.66 -8.44
C ALA A 39 -7.26 -5.31 -7.50
N GLY A 40 -6.14 -4.64 -7.26
CA GLY A 40 -5.11 -5.11 -6.32
C GLY A 40 -5.62 -5.19 -4.89
N LEU A 41 -6.14 -4.09 -4.34
CA LEU A 41 -6.69 -4.06 -2.97
C LEU A 41 -7.96 -4.92 -2.85
N PHE A 42 -8.80 -4.94 -3.88
CA PHE A 42 -9.98 -5.80 -3.94
C PHE A 42 -9.61 -7.28 -3.75
N THR A 43 -8.61 -7.76 -4.49
CA THR A 43 -8.14 -9.14 -4.41
C THR A 43 -7.55 -9.45 -3.03
N ILE A 44 -6.79 -8.52 -2.46
CA ILE A 44 -6.19 -8.66 -1.13
C ILE A 44 -7.27 -8.82 -0.05
N CYS A 45 -8.29 -7.95 -0.08
CA CYS A 45 -9.37 -7.95 0.89
C CYS A 45 -10.28 -9.20 0.75
N THR A 46 -10.57 -9.64 -0.47
CA THR A 46 -11.42 -10.80 -0.75
C THR A 46 -10.74 -12.13 -0.45
N LEU A 47 -9.45 -12.27 -0.75
CA LEU A 47 -8.68 -13.50 -0.51
C LEU A 47 -7.95 -13.51 0.84
N GLY A 48 -7.99 -12.42 1.60
CA GLY A 48 -7.37 -12.33 2.92
C GLY A 48 -5.84 -12.34 2.88
N TYR A 49 -5.23 -11.73 1.87
CA TYR A 49 -3.78 -11.54 1.81
C TYR A 49 -3.30 -10.47 2.79
N TYR A 50 -2.00 -10.48 3.09
CA TYR A 50 -1.43 -9.62 4.12
C TYR A 50 -0.68 -8.46 3.50
N LEU A 51 -1.35 -7.31 3.46
CA LEU A 51 -0.78 -6.04 3.05
C LEU A 51 -0.40 -5.22 4.27
N TYR A 52 0.84 -4.74 4.33
CA TYR A 52 1.39 -3.95 5.44
C TYR A 52 0.47 -2.77 5.81
N THR A 53 0.11 -1.95 4.83
CA THR A 53 -0.71 -0.75 4.99
C THR A 53 -2.13 -1.03 5.49
N GLY A 54 -2.69 -2.21 5.19
CA GLY A 54 -3.99 -2.64 5.71
C GLY A 54 -3.91 -3.33 7.08
N LYS A 55 -2.78 -3.95 7.43
CA LYS A 55 -2.59 -4.61 8.72
C LYS A 55 -2.14 -3.65 9.82
N VAL A 56 -1.39 -2.60 9.47
CA VAL A 56 -0.92 -1.61 10.46
C VAL A 56 -2.08 -0.98 11.25
N CYS A 57 -3.23 -0.81 10.61
CA CYS A 57 -4.46 -0.28 11.20
C CYS A 57 -4.90 -1.00 12.48
N TYR A 58 -4.57 -2.29 12.64
CA TYR A 58 -5.03 -3.11 13.75
C TYR A 58 -3.97 -3.32 14.85
N LEU A 59 -2.84 -2.61 14.78
CA LEU A 59 -1.77 -2.73 15.78
C LEU A 59 -2.25 -2.39 17.19
N LEU A 60 -3.04 -1.32 17.35
CA LEU A 60 -3.49 -0.87 18.67
C LEU A 60 -4.51 -1.81 19.31
N ASP A 61 -5.16 -2.66 18.52
CA ASP A 61 -6.12 -3.68 18.98
C ASP A 61 -5.44 -4.99 19.37
N SER A 62 -4.14 -5.13 19.07
CA SER A 62 -3.37 -6.29 19.49
C SER A 62 -3.01 -6.21 20.98
N ASN A 63 -3.32 -7.28 21.70
CA ASN A 63 -2.87 -7.49 23.07
C ASN A 63 -1.35 -7.72 23.17
N GLN A 64 -0.69 -8.11 22.07
CA GLN A 64 0.76 -8.38 22.00
C GLN A 64 1.43 -7.48 20.96
N LYS A 65 1.45 -6.16 21.22
CA LYS A 65 1.94 -5.13 20.27
C LYS A 65 3.36 -5.41 19.74
N GLY A 66 4.28 -5.85 20.59
CA GLY A 66 5.65 -6.17 20.19
C GLY A 66 5.74 -7.29 19.14
N LYS A 67 5.01 -8.41 19.36
CA LYS A 67 4.95 -9.49 18.36
C LYS A 67 4.22 -9.07 17.08
N TYR A 68 3.22 -8.22 17.22
CA TYR A 68 2.50 -7.68 16.06
C TYR A 68 3.39 -6.78 15.20
N LEU A 69 4.24 -5.95 15.81
CA LEU A 69 5.22 -5.14 15.09
C LEU A 69 6.22 -6.01 14.31
N LEU A 70 6.74 -7.08 14.91
CA LEU A 70 7.61 -8.03 14.21
C LEU A 70 6.89 -8.70 13.03
N TRP A 71 5.62 -9.05 13.22
CA TRP A 71 4.78 -9.60 12.16
C TRP A 71 4.51 -8.59 11.04
N LEU A 72 4.30 -7.31 11.35
CA LEU A 72 4.21 -6.25 10.35
C LEU A 72 5.51 -6.09 9.55
N GLY A 73 6.67 -6.21 10.21
CA GLY A 73 7.97 -6.23 9.54
C GLY A 73 8.11 -7.40 8.56
N GLN A 74 7.69 -8.60 8.96
CA GLN A 74 7.63 -9.77 8.08
C GLN A 74 6.70 -9.53 6.88
N ILE A 75 5.52 -8.94 7.11
CA ILE A 75 4.57 -8.62 6.04
C ILE A 75 5.16 -7.61 5.05
N TRP A 76 5.77 -6.53 5.56
CA TRP A 76 6.41 -5.50 4.75
C TRP A 76 7.50 -6.10 3.85
N ALA A 77 8.34 -6.99 4.40
CA ALA A 77 9.36 -7.69 3.64
C ALA A 77 8.75 -8.61 2.56
N GLY A 78 7.68 -9.34 2.88
CA GLY A 78 6.96 -10.16 1.91
C GLY A 78 6.34 -9.33 0.78
N ASN A 79 5.75 -8.17 1.11
CA ASN A 79 5.21 -7.24 0.12
C ASN A 79 6.32 -6.70 -0.81
N LEU A 80 7.49 -6.36 -0.27
CA LEU A 80 8.66 -5.96 -1.06
C LEU A 80 9.11 -7.08 -2.01
N ILE A 81 9.21 -8.32 -1.53
CA ILE A 81 9.56 -9.46 -2.39
C ILE A 81 8.55 -9.61 -3.53
N GLY A 82 7.25 -9.61 -3.23
CA GLY A 82 6.21 -9.76 -4.24
C GLY A 82 6.20 -8.65 -5.29
N THR A 83 6.38 -7.40 -4.86
CA THR A 83 6.44 -6.25 -5.77
C THR A 83 7.72 -6.22 -6.60
N ALA A 84 8.85 -6.59 -6.03
CA ALA A 84 10.13 -6.70 -6.74
C ALA A 84 10.10 -7.83 -7.78
N LEU A 85 9.54 -8.99 -7.45
CA LEU A 85 9.38 -10.12 -8.39
C LEU A 85 8.59 -9.69 -9.63
N VAL A 86 7.47 -8.99 -9.45
CA VAL A 86 6.66 -8.50 -10.58
C VAL A 86 7.37 -7.36 -11.31
N GLY A 87 7.95 -6.39 -10.58
CA GLY A 87 8.65 -5.26 -11.17
C GLY A 87 9.80 -5.67 -12.08
N TYR A 88 10.69 -6.53 -11.58
CA TYR A 88 11.79 -7.08 -12.37
C TYR A 88 11.32 -8.07 -13.44
N GLY A 89 10.30 -8.89 -13.14
CA GLY A 89 9.71 -9.80 -14.12
C GLY A 89 9.14 -9.07 -15.33
N LEU A 90 8.42 -7.97 -15.13
CA LEU A 90 7.85 -7.15 -16.22
C LEU A 90 8.94 -6.53 -17.11
N ARG A 91 10.11 -6.19 -16.55
CA ARG A 91 11.25 -5.69 -17.33
C ARG A 91 11.77 -6.70 -18.35
N LEU A 92 11.53 -8.00 -18.14
CA LEU A 92 11.90 -9.09 -19.06
C LEU A 92 10.85 -9.34 -20.15
N THR A 93 9.77 -8.56 -20.18
CA THR A 93 8.66 -8.72 -21.15
C THR A 93 8.66 -7.58 -22.17
N ARG A 94 7.85 -7.73 -23.23
CA ARG A 94 7.61 -6.67 -24.23
C ARG A 94 7.09 -5.36 -23.63
N ALA A 95 6.46 -5.38 -22.45
CA ALA A 95 5.94 -4.18 -21.79
C ALA A 95 7.03 -3.44 -20.97
N GLY A 96 8.18 -4.09 -20.73
CA GLY A 96 9.17 -3.65 -19.75
C GLY A 96 9.72 -2.25 -19.99
N ALA A 97 10.08 -1.92 -21.24
CA ALA A 97 10.68 -0.62 -21.58
C ALA A 97 9.72 0.55 -21.27
N ALA A 98 8.49 0.49 -21.78
CA ALA A 98 7.49 1.54 -21.59
C ALA A 98 7.08 1.70 -20.11
N LEU A 99 6.95 0.59 -19.38
CA LEU A 99 6.63 0.63 -17.94
C LEU A 99 7.79 1.21 -17.13
N ALA A 100 9.03 0.84 -17.45
CA ALA A 100 10.21 1.35 -16.77
C ALA A 100 10.36 2.86 -16.96
N GLU A 101 10.19 3.36 -18.18
CA GLU A 101 10.28 4.80 -18.50
C GLU A 101 9.23 5.62 -17.71
N LYS A 102 7.95 5.21 -17.77
CA LYS A 102 6.89 5.87 -17.00
C LYS A 102 7.15 5.82 -15.48
N ALA A 103 7.65 4.69 -14.98
CA ALA A 103 7.99 4.55 -13.57
C ALA A 103 9.19 5.42 -13.17
N GLN A 104 10.19 5.59 -14.03
CA GLN A 104 11.34 6.47 -13.76
C GLN A 104 10.90 7.92 -13.52
N GLY A 105 10.01 8.45 -14.37
CA GLY A 105 9.46 9.80 -14.17
C GLY A 105 8.72 9.95 -12.84
N LEU A 106 7.90 8.98 -12.46
CA LEU A 106 7.23 8.97 -11.15
C LEU A 106 8.23 8.88 -9.99
N CYS A 107 9.22 8.01 -10.09
CA CYS A 107 10.23 7.85 -9.04
C CYS A 107 11.06 9.11 -8.87
N GLN A 108 11.43 9.79 -9.96
CA GLN A 108 12.17 11.04 -9.92
C GLN A 108 11.38 12.15 -9.21
N ALA A 109 10.09 12.31 -9.50
CA ALA A 109 9.24 13.27 -8.82
C ALA A 109 9.19 13.02 -7.30
N LYS A 110 9.08 11.74 -6.89
CA LYS A 110 9.01 11.33 -5.48
C LYS A 110 10.34 11.51 -4.75
N LEU A 111 11.44 11.09 -5.36
CA LEU A 111 12.78 11.09 -4.73
C LEU A 111 13.41 12.49 -4.68
N ASN A 112 12.88 13.45 -5.44
CA ASN A 112 13.29 14.86 -5.41
C ASN A 112 12.38 15.73 -4.50
N ASP A 113 11.29 15.18 -3.95
CA ASP A 113 10.44 15.89 -3.01
C ASP A 113 11.08 15.91 -1.61
N SER A 114 10.65 16.83 -0.74
CA SER A 114 11.08 16.88 0.65
C SER A 114 10.57 15.68 1.45
N LEU A 115 11.37 15.20 2.42
CA LEU A 115 10.97 14.10 3.31
C LEU A 115 9.69 14.41 4.09
N LEU A 116 9.47 15.68 4.47
CA LEU A 116 8.26 16.11 5.19
C LEU A 116 7.02 15.98 4.30
N SER A 117 7.09 16.44 3.04
CA SER A 117 5.99 16.28 2.07
C SER A 117 5.65 14.80 1.88
N ILE A 118 6.66 13.96 1.62
CA ILE A 118 6.49 12.51 1.45
C ILE A 118 5.85 11.86 2.68
N PHE A 119 6.27 12.26 3.88
CA PHE A 119 5.68 11.78 5.11
C PHE A 119 4.19 12.14 5.21
N ILE A 120 3.82 13.39 4.97
CA ILE A 120 2.42 13.87 5.03
C ILE A 120 1.55 13.14 3.98
N LEU A 121 2.02 13.07 2.73
CA LEU A 121 1.33 12.36 1.67
C LEU A 121 1.13 10.87 2.00
N SER A 122 2.08 10.26 2.72
CA SER A 122 1.98 8.87 3.17
C SER A 122 0.97 8.70 4.32
N VAL A 123 0.88 9.66 5.24
CA VAL A 123 -0.16 9.66 6.29
C VAL A 123 -1.54 9.70 5.65
N LEU A 124 -1.77 10.62 4.71
CA LEU A 124 -3.05 10.76 4.01
C LEU A 124 -3.38 9.52 3.16
N CYS A 125 -2.39 8.91 2.52
CA CYS A 125 -2.58 7.65 1.81
C CYS A 125 -3.18 6.58 2.72
N ASN A 126 -2.58 6.36 3.89
CA ASN A 126 -2.98 5.25 4.74
C ASN A 126 -4.25 5.53 5.54
N LEU A 127 -4.65 6.81 5.68
CA LEU A 127 -5.99 7.17 6.10
C LEU A 127 -7.04 6.68 5.09
N MET A 128 -6.79 6.83 3.78
CA MET A 128 -7.68 6.30 2.75
C MET A 128 -7.70 4.77 2.73
N ILE A 129 -6.54 4.12 2.90
CA ILE A 129 -6.45 2.66 3.03
C ILE A 129 -7.25 2.19 4.24
N TYR A 130 -7.12 2.86 5.39
CA TYR A 130 -7.90 2.57 6.59
C TYR A 130 -9.41 2.63 6.28
N ILE A 131 -9.89 3.72 5.68
CA ILE A 131 -11.31 3.88 5.34
C ILE A 131 -11.80 2.74 4.43
N ALA A 132 -11.01 2.36 3.42
CA ALA A 132 -11.32 1.27 2.51
C ALA A 132 -11.43 -0.08 3.23
N VAL A 133 -10.41 -0.47 4.01
CA VAL A 133 -10.36 -1.78 4.66
C VAL A 133 -11.38 -1.91 5.79
N GLU A 134 -11.61 -0.82 6.53
CA GLU A 134 -12.55 -0.81 7.64
C GLU A 134 -14.01 -0.90 7.14
N ASN A 135 -14.34 -0.17 6.08
CA ASN A 135 -15.65 -0.32 5.43
C ASN A 135 -15.82 -1.68 4.77
N TYR A 136 -14.79 -2.22 4.11
CA TYR A 136 -14.87 -3.57 3.58
C TYR A 136 -15.18 -4.62 4.67
N LYS A 137 -14.56 -4.46 5.84
CA LYS A 137 -14.75 -5.36 6.98
C LYS A 137 -16.14 -5.21 7.61
N ASN A 138 -16.56 -3.98 7.89
CA ASN A 138 -17.67 -3.70 8.80
C ASN A 138 -18.96 -3.21 8.13
N ASN A 139 -18.94 -2.79 6.85
CA ASN A 139 -20.14 -2.28 6.19
C ASN A 139 -21.17 -3.42 6.01
N PRO A 140 -22.43 -3.25 6.45
CA PRO A 140 -23.43 -4.32 6.34
C PRO A 140 -23.88 -4.60 4.91
N HIS A 141 -23.67 -3.66 3.97
CA HIS A 141 -24.10 -3.78 2.58
C HIS A 141 -22.95 -4.30 1.69
N PRO A 142 -23.11 -5.44 0.99
CA PRO A 142 -22.06 -5.99 0.14
C PRO A 142 -21.52 -5.01 -0.90
N LEU A 143 -22.41 -4.24 -1.56
CA LEU A 143 -21.99 -3.23 -2.53
C LEU A 143 -21.15 -2.13 -1.87
N GLY A 144 -21.54 -1.68 -0.68
CA GLY A 144 -20.81 -0.67 0.09
C GLY A 144 -19.40 -1.12 0.47
N LYS A 145 -19.23 -2.41 0.80
CA LYS A 145 -17.91 -3.01 1.08
C LYS A 145 -16.95 -2.85 -0.10
N TYR A 146 -17.41 -3.20 -1.30
CA TYR A 146 -16.58 -3.15 -2.50
C TYR A 146 -16.35 -1.71 -2.95
N LEU A 147 -17.39 -0.85 -2.97
CA LEU A 147 -17.25 0.55 -3.34
C LEU A 147 -16.25 1.31 -2.47
N ALA A 148 -16.19 1.00 -1.18
CA ALA A 148 -15.19 1.61 -0.29
C ALA A 148 -13.74 1.32 -0.71
N ILE A 149 -13.47 0.12 -1.26
CA ILE A 149 -12.17 -0.23 -1.81
C ILE A 149 -11.85 0.65 -3.02
N PHE A 150 -12.79 0.73 -3.99
CA PHE A 150 -12.60 1.54 -5.18
C PHE A 150 -12.39 3.02 -4.84
N LEU A 151 -13.25 3.59 -4.01
CA LEU A 151 -13.16 5.00 -3.62
C LEU A 151 -11.87 5.30 -2.86
N GLY A 152 -11.50 4.48 -1.87
CA GLY A 152 -10.27 4.68 -1.11
C GLY A 152 -9.03 4.64 -2.00
N VAL A 153 -8.97 3.68 -2.93
CA VAL A 153 -7.84 3.54 -3.86
C VAL A 153 -7.80 4.68 -4.87
N MET A 154 -8.92 4.97 -5.53
CA MET A 154 -8.97 6.02 -6.54
C MET A 154 -8.57 7.38 -5.97
N VAL A 155 -9.08 7.73 -4.79
CA VAL A 155 -8.79 9.02 -4.16
C VAL A 155 -7.30 9.16 -3.86
N PHE A 156 -6.65 8.16 -3.24
CA PHE A 156 -5.24 8.33 -2.89
C PHE A 156 -4.35 8.40 -4.14
N ILE A 157 -4.67 7.67 -5.21
CA ILE A 157 -3.90 7.71 -6.46
C ILE A 157 -4.07 9.05 -7.16
N LEU A 158 -5.31 9.51 -7.31
CA LEU A 158 -5.62 10.76 -8.00
C LEU A 158 -5.15 12.00 -7.23
N ALA A 159 -5.13 11.92 -5.89
CA ALA A 159 -4.58 12.96 -5.04
C ALA A 159 -3.03 12.96 -4.96
N GLY A 160 -2.36 11.97 -5.57
CA GLY A 160 -0.90 11.88 -5.56
C GLY A 160 -0.31 11.49 -4.20
N PHE A 161 -1.07 10.75 -3.38
CA PHE A 161 -0.59 10.29 -2.08
C PHE A 161 0.41 9.12 -2.22
N GLU A 162 1.18 8.88 -1.16
CA GLU A 162 2.31 7.97 -1.18
C GLU A 162 1.99 6.63 -0.48
N HIS A 163 1.98 5.54 -1.25
CA HIS A 163 1.75 4.18 -0.73
C HIS A 163 3.04 3.36 -0.81
N CYS A 164 3.66 3.07 0.33
CA CYS A 164 4.98 2.43 0.39
C CYS A 164 5.08 1.14 -0.45
N VAL A 165 4.08 0.25 -0.37
CA VAL A 165 4.09 -1.01 -1.15
C VAL A 165 3.91 -0.78 -2.65
N ALA A 166 3.15 0.25 -3.05
CA ALA A 166 3.02 0.57 -4.48
C ALA A 166 4.34 1.16 -5.00
N ASN A 167 5.01 1.97 -4.17
CA ASN A 167 6.31 2.53 -4.49
C ASN A 167 7.41 1.46 -4.56
N MET A 168 7.35 0.39 -3.76
CA MET A 168 8.27 -0.76 -3.93
C MET A 168 8.21 -1.35 -5.35
N PHE A 169 7.00 -1.45 -5.93
CA PHE A 169 6.82 -1.86 -7.31
C PHE A 169 7.41 -0.84 -8.28
N TYR A 170 7.05 0.44 -8.13
CA TYR A 170 7.56 1.50 -9.01
C TYR A 170 9.09 1.61 -8.98
N PHE A 171 9.72 1.52 -7.81
CA PHE A 171 11.17 1.51 -7.66
C PHE A 171 11.83 0.28 -8.31
N SER A 172 11.19 -0.88 -8.20
CA SER A 172 11.70 -2.12 -8.80
C SER A 172 11.60 -2.13 -10.32
N VAL A 173 10.45 -1.72 -10.88
CA VAL A 173 10.29 -1.67 -12.33
C VAL A 173 11.12 -0.55 -12.96
N ALA A 174 11.33 0.58 -12.26
CA ALA A 174 12.25 1.64 -12.69
C ALA A 174 13.73 1.27 -12.50
N ASN A 175 14.02 0.28 -11.65
CA ASN A 175 15.35 -0.12 -11.20
C ASN A 175 16.18 1.04 -10.61
N VAL A 176 15.61 1.73 -9.62
CA VAL A 176 16.21 2.93 -8.99
C VAL A 176 16.59 2.70 -7.52
N TRP A 177 16.81 1.45 -7.11
CA TRP A 177 17.19 1.14 -5.73
C TRP A 177 18.56 1.72 -5.38
N SER A 178 18.60 2.47 -4.28
CA SER A 178 19.80 3.11 -3.73
C SER A 178 19.58 3.38 -2.23
N LEU A 179 20.61 3.81 -1.51
CA LEU A 179 20.45 4.22 -0.11
C LEU A 179 19.44 5.39 0.04
N HIS A 180 19.43 6.32 -0.92
CA HIS A 180 18.47 7.42 -0.98
C HIS A 180 17.03 6.90 -1.15
N THR A 181 16.83 5.96 -2.07
CA THR A 181 15.53 5.33 -2.31
C THR A 181 15.04 4.56 -1.07
N LEU A 182 15.94 3.88 -0.38
CA LEU A 182 15.62 3.17 0.87
C LEU A 182 15.21 4.15 1.97
N LEU A 183 15.89 5.29 2.12
CA LEU A 183 15.50 6.34 3.07
C LEU A 183 14.07 6.84 2.80
N TYR A 184 13.75 7.16 1.54
CA TYR A 184 12.41 7.63 1.18
C TYR A 184 11.36 6.54 1.42
N LEU A 185 11.65 5.29 1.07
CA LEU A 185 10.73 4.18 1.33
C LEU A 185 10.46 3.99 2.82
N LEU A 186 11.47 4.17 3.68
CA LEU A 186 11.30 4.12 5.13
C LEU A 186 10.41 5.27 5.62
N VAL A 187 10.64 6.50 5.15
CA VAL A 187 9.79 7.65 5.48
C VAL A 187 8.34 7.43 5.03
N MET A 188 8.14 6.89 3.83
CA MET A 188 6.80 6.52 3.33
C MET A 188 6.15 5.47 4.22
N SER A 189 6.91 4.44 4.61
CA SER A 189 6.42 3.35 5.46
C SER A 189 6.03 3.84 6.86
N LEU A 190 6.78 4.80 7.42
CA LEU A 190 6.47 5.46 8.69
C LEU A 190 5.26 6.39 8.60
N GLY A 191 5.14 7.16 7.52
CA GLY A 191 3.95 7.99 7.29
C GLY A 191 2.70 7.11 7.11
N ASN A 192 2.80 6.03 6.34
CA ASN A 192 1.71 5.07 6.22
C ASN A 192 1.36 4.41 7.57
N PHE A 193 2.37 4.07 8.38
CA PHE A 193 2.15 3.58 9.74
C PHE A 193 1.35 4.57 10.57
N ALA A 194 1.78 5.83 10.64
CA ALA A 194 1.08 6.87 11.39
C ALA A 194 -0.36 7.09 10.89
N GLY A 195 -0.56 7.16 9.57
CA GLY A 195 -1.89 7.33 8.96
C GLY A 195 -2.86 6.18 9.24
N GLY A 196 -2.36 4.95 9.32
CA GLY A 196 -3.19 3.79 9.67
C GLY A 196 -3.58 3.72 11.14
N LEU A 197 -2.74 4.24 12.04
CA LEU A 197 -3.06 4.29 13.47
C LEU A 197 -3.97 5.46 13.84
N LEU A 198 -3.91 6.56 13.08
CA LEU A 198 -4.58 7.83 13.43
C LEU A 198 -6.08 7.64 13.77
N PRO A 199 -6.91 6.94 12.95
CA PRO A 199 -8.32 6.76 13.28
C PRO A 199 -8.55 5.92 14.54
N GLU A 200 -7.72 4.90 14.79
CA GLU A 200 -7.83 4.06 15.99
C GLU A 200 -7.44 4.81 17.26
N VAL A 201 -6.43 5.68 17.19
CA VAL A 201 -6.08 6.59 18.30
C VAL A 201 -7.27 7.48 18.63
N VAL A 202 -7.89 8.11 17.62
CA VAL A 202 -9.07 8.97 17.81
C VAL A 202 -10.24 8.19 18.42
N LYS A 203 -10.56 7.00 17.88
CA LYS A 203 -11.61 6.13 18.43
C LYS A 203 -11.38 5.84 19.92
N LYS A 204 -10.16 5.46 20.31
CA LYS A 204 -9.83 5.12 21.70
C LYS A 204 -9.94 6.33 22.63
N LEU A 205 -9.45 7.50 22.19
CA LEU A 205 -9.58 8.74 22.96
C LEU A 205 -11.05 9.12 23.17
N CYS A 206 -11.90 8.99 22.13
CA CYS A 206 -13.32 9.28 22.24
C CYS A 206 -14.10 8.22 23.05
N SER A 207 -13.68 6.96 23.06
CA SER A 207 -14.33 5.91 23.88
C SER A 207 -14.00 6.05 25.37
N VAL A 208 -12.80 6.51 25.72
CA VAL A 208 -12.39 6.76 27.12
C VAL A 208 -13.19 7.89 27.75
N GLN A 209 -13.72 8.83 26.96
CA GLN A 209 -14.57 9.90 27.46
C GLN A 209 -16.02 9.46 27.78
N LYS A 210 -16.41 8.23 27.45
CA LYS A 210 -17.78 7.71 27.63
C LYS A 210 -17.93 6.66 28.74
N GLY A 211 -16.85 6.35 29.47
CA GLY A 211 -16.87 5.44 30.63
C GLY A 211 -16.48 6.18 31.90
#